data_AF-A0A959NPB9-F1
#
_entry.id   AF-A0A959NPB9-F1
#
_cell.length_a   1.000
_cell.length_b   1.000
_cell.length_c   1.000
_cell.angle_alpha   90.00
_cell.angle_beta   90.00
_cell.angle_gamma   90.00
#
_symmetry.space_group_name_H-M   'P 1'
#
loop_
_entity.id
_entity.type
_entity.pdbx_description
1 polymer ?
#
loop_
_entity_poly.entity_id
_entity_poly.type
_entity_poly.pdbx_seq_one_letter_code
_entity_poly.pdbx_strand_id
1 'polypeptide(L)'
;MKLFESLGVVYAANQLSIDSVFKLYNFSIDTGYSNRVYFDSNKIITATDATGFSVYGNTVSGIFINSGLTTGHYLTLGSNYTYWDNPTVEYDGTGNVTDLSSKALPIISRRYIANNLPQPSTSYSQSFYVTTTGSNSNDGLTEGNAFLTLTYALSQVNTNNWIIHVKAGTYSGESISSAANGYQGIITTNGVIQGYKTTIGDLNGVTLPYIYNTALDDAEYPVFDGGDRISTDFFNVYTDNYRIFRNFAIINYRKGIYGDSTTARAGQVIENIV
;
A
#
# COMPACT_ATOMS: atom_id res chain seq x y z
N MET A 1 44.32 42.27 -22.18
CA MET A 1 44.09 43.22 -21.07
C MET A 1 42.86 44.07 -21.39
N LYS A 2 41.71 43.72 -20.80
CA LYS A 2 40.77 44.63 -20.12
C LYS A 2 39.68 43.76 -19.50
N LEU A 3 39.80 43.62 -18.17
CA LEU A 3 38.76 43.17 -17.25
C LEU A 3 37.48 43.97 -17.51
N PHE A 4 36.34 43.29 -17.53
CA PHE A 4 35.09 43.84 -17.04
C PHE A 4 34.56 42.90 -15.96
N GLU A 5 34.78 43.30 -14.71
CA GLU A 5 34.10 42.75 -13.54
C GLU A 5 32.62 43.15 -13.64
N SER A 6 31.76 42.18 -13.87
CA SER A 6 30.33 42.33 -13.69
C SER A 6 30.03 42.26 -12.20
N LEU A 7 29.74 43.40 -11.60
CA LEU A 7 29.21 43.51 -10.24
C LEU A 7 27.96 42.65 -10.10
N GLY A 8 28.08 41.58 -9.31
CA GLY A 8 26.97 40.72 -8.94
C GLY A 8 26.00 41.47 -8.05
N VAL A 9 24.78 41.66 -8.54
CA VAL A 9 23.62 41.85 -7.66
C VAL A 9 23.01 40.46 -7.49
N VAL A 10 23.46 39.75 -6.45
CA VAL A 10 22.74 38.58 -5.95
C VAL A 10 21.48 39.12 -5.29
N TYR A 11 20.36 39.14 -6.03
CA TYR A 11 19.06 39.18 -5.40
C TYR A 11 18.90 37.87 -4.63
N ALA A 12 19.23 37.90 -3.34
CA ALA A 12 18.70 36.92 -2.40
C ALA A 12 17.18 37.11 -2.42
N ALA A 13 16.49 36.33 -3.25
CA ALA A 13 15.08 36.11 -3.07
C ALA A 13 14.95 35.49 -1.68
N ASN A 14 14.63 36.32 -0.68
CA ASN A 14 14.03 35.87 0.57
C ASN A 14 12.69 35.24 0.20
N GLN A 15 12.72 34.02 -0.33
CA GLN A 15 11.57 33.13 -0.21
C GLN A 15 11.50 32.75 1.26
N LEU A 16 10.92 33.65 2.06
CA LEU A 16 10.08 33.20 3.16
C LEU A 16 8.95 32.41 2.51
N SER A 17 9.20 31.13 2.24
CA SER A 17 8.13 30.15 2.09
C SER A 17 7.51 30.03 3.47
N ILE A 18 6.67 31.00 3.81
CA ILE A 18 5.79 30.96 4.96
C ILE A 18 4.95 29.71 4.77
N ASP A 19 5.33 28.63 5.47
CA ASP A 19 4.53 27.43 5.72
C ASP A 19 3.31 27.83 6.58
N SER A 20 2.51 28.75 6.04
CA SER A 20 1.45 29.53 6.69
C SER A 20 0.09 28.86 6.57
N VAL A 21 0.01 27.83 5.74
CA VAL A 21 -1.17 26.99 5.63
C VAL A 21 -1.14 26.04 6.81
N PHE A 22 -2.10 26.24 7.72
CA PHE A 22 -2.34 25.31 8.81
C PHE A 22 -2.73 23.96 8.21
N LYS A 23 -1.99 22.90 8.56
CA LYS A 23 -2.17 21.55 8.01
C LYS A 23 -1.92 20.49 9.08
N LEU A 24 -2.59 19.35 8.89
CA LEU A 24 -2.30 18.10 9.60
C LEU A 24 -1.57 17.14 8.66
N TYR A 25 -0.68 16.31 9.20
CA TYR A 25 0.12 15.36 8.42
C TYR A 25 0.55 14.16 9.28
N ASN A 26 1.32 13.23 8.69
CA ASN A 26 1.79 12.00 9.36
C ASN A 26 0.66 11.18 10.01
N PHE A 27 -0.45 11.01 9.29
CA PHE A 27 -1.53 10.18 9.80
C PHE A 27 -1.08 8.72 9.89
N SER A 28 -1.15 8.11 11.08
CA SER A 28 -0.75 6.71 11.28
C SER A 28 -1.59 5.97 12.32
N ILE A 29 -1.56 4.63 12.26
CA ILE A 29 -2.00 3.73 13.33
C ILE A 29 -0.77 2.97 13.80
N ASP A 30 -0.50 3.00 15.10
CA ASP A 30 0.70 2.42 15.68
C ASP A 30 0.40 1.15 16.50
N THR A 31 1.42 0.31 16.64
CA THR A 31 1.36 -1.05 17.22
C THR A 31 0.79 -1.15 18.63
N GLY A 32 0.79 -0.06 19.41
CA GLY A 32 0.25 -0.02 20.77
C GLY A 32 -1.25 0.26 20.86
N TYR A 33 -1.86 0.85 19.82
CA TYR A 33 -3.23 1.36 19.89
C TYR A 33 -3.92 1.33 18.52
N SER A 34 -4.48 0.18 18.16
CA SER A 34 -5.14 -0.01 16.85
C SER A 34 -6.46 0.72 16.68
N ASN A 35 -7.01 1.34 17.72
CA ASN A 35 -8.18 2.21 17.66
C ASN A 35 -7.83 3.71 17.68
N ARG A 36 -6.60 4.08 17.33
CA ARG A 36 -6.16 5.47 17.28
C ARG A 36 -5.54 5.79 15.93
N VAL A 37 -5.94 6.92 15.36
CA VAL A 37 -5.25 7.55 14.23
C VAL A 37 -4.43 8.71 14.77
N TYR A 38 -3.13 8.51 14.90
CA TYR A 38 -2.18 9.55 15.27
C TYR A 38 -2.00 10.54 14.12
N PHE A 39 -1.71 11.79 14.44
CA PHE A 39 -1.34 12.81 13.46
C PHE A 39 -0.51 13.91 14.10
N ASP A 40 0.22 14.62 13.25
CA ASP A 40 0.97 15.81 13.58
C ASP A 40 0.31 17.06 12.99
N SER A 41 0.69 18.21 13.50
CA SER A 41 0.26 19.53 13.03
C SER A 41 1.45 20.45 12.84
N ASN A 42 1.40 21.40 11.91
CA ASN A 42 2.51 22.34 11.73
C ASN A 42 2.43 23.56 12.67
N LYS A 43 1.45 23.58 13.58
CA LYS A 43 1.19 24.62 14.56
C LYS A 43 0.59 23.99 15.81
N ILE A 44 0.74 24.63 16.97
CA ILE A 44 -0.01 24.21 18.17
C ILE A 44 -1.51 24.42 17.90
N ILE A 45 -2.31 23.40 18.20
CA ILE A 45 -3.75 23.36 17.93
C ILE A 45 -4.59 23.21 19.19
N THR A 46 -5.87 23.52 19.07
CA THR A 46 -6.92 23.21 20.04
C THR A 46 -8.12 22.60 19.33
N ALA A 47 -8.84 21.70 20.00
CA ALA A 47 -10.10 21.11 19.58
C ALA A 47 -10.78 20.49 20.81
N THR A 48 -12.11 20.48 20.87
CA THR A 48 -12.85 19.84 21.99
C THR A 48 -13.61 18.60 21.58
N ASP A 49 -13.80 18.38 20.28
CA ASP A 49 -14.48 17.21 19.72
C ASP A 49 -13.94 16.90 18.31
N ALA A 50 -14.32 15.73 17.79
CA ALA A 50 -13.90 15.26 16.48
C ALA A 50 -14.90 15.59 15.36
N THR A 51 -15.80 16.56 15.57
CA THR A 51 -16.74 17.00 14.53
C THR A 51 -15.98 17.35 13.25
N GLY A 52 -16.53 16.94 12.11
CA GLY A 52 -15.96 17.17 10.79
C GLY A 52 -14.88 16.17 10.36
N PHE A 53 -14.37 15.33 11.26
CA PHE A 53 -13.51 14.21 10.86
C PHE A 53 -14.35 13.01 10.41
N SER A 54 -13.91 12.38 9.32
CA SER A 54 -14.39 11.08 8.87
C SER A 54 -13.20 10.15 8.64
N VAL A 55 -13.26 8.92 9.17
CA VAL A 55 -12.25 7.89 8.94
C VAL A 55 -12.91 6.69 8.26
N TYR A 56 -12.41 6.31 7.08
CA TYR A 56 -13.04 5.25 6.28
C TYR A 56 -13.06 3.90 7.00
N GLY A 57 -14.22 3.26 7.02
CA GLY A 57 -14.42 1.95 7.64
C GLY A 57 -14.54 1.98 9.17
N ASN A 58 -14.61 3.16 9.79
CA ASN A 58 -14.71 3.27 11.25
C ASN A 58 -15.49 4.53 11.67
N THR A 59 -15.95 4.58 12.92
CA THR A 59 -16.56 5.79 13.49
C THR A 59 -15.52 6.55 14.30
N VAL A 60 -15.54 7.88 14.25
CA VAL A 60 -14.67 8.72 15.09
C VAL A 60 -15.43 9.10 16.35
N SER A 61 -14.97 8.64 17.50
CA SER A 61 -15.63 8.83 18.79
C SER A 61 -15.05 10.00 19.60
N GLY A 62 -13.88 10.51 19.23
CA GLY A 62 -13.27 11.66 19.90
C GLY A 62 -11.94 12.07 19.30
N ILE A 63 -11.40 13.18 19.79
CA ILE A 63 -10.08 13.70 19.45
C ILE A 63 -9.31 13.95 20.74
N PHE A 64 -8.01 13.64 20.72
CA PHE A 64 -7.08 14.02 21.77
C PHE A 64 -6.07 15.00 21.18
N ILE A 65 -5.96 16.16 21.85
CA ILE A 65 -4.97 17.18 21.52
C ILE A 65 -3.91 17.20 22.61
N ASN A 66 -2.67 16.88 22.23
CA ASN A 66 -1.51 17.04 23.09
C ASN A 66 -1.19 18.55 23.25
N SER A 67 -1.78 19.17 24.26
CA SER A 67 -1.77 20.63 24.43
C SER A 67 -0.35 21.20 24.48
N GLY A 68 -0.12 22.29 23.74
CA GLY A 68 1.18 22.95 23.65
C GLY A 68 2.20 22.26 22.74
N LEU A 69 1.85 21.11 22.14
CA LEU A 69 2.71 20.35 21.25
C LEU A 69 2.11 20.27 19.84
N THR A 70 2.97 19.95 18.87
CA THR A 70 2.62 19.75 17.45
C THR A 70 2.53 18.28 17.06
N THR A 71 2.77 17.37 18.01
CA THR A 71 2.83 15.92 17.80
C THR A 71 2.10 15.17 18.90
N GLY A 72 1.75 13.91 18.64
CA GLY A 72 1.06 13.04 19.59
C GLY A 72 -0.43 13.33 19.74
N HIS A 73 -1.03 14.03 18.76
CA HIS A 73 -2.48 14.12 18.65
C HIS A 73 -3.03 12.78 18.13
N TYR A 74 -4.29 12.47 18.44
CA TYR A 74 -4.94 11.32 17.82
C TYR A 74 -6.45 11.46 17.75
N LEU A 75 -7.05 10.82 16.75
CA LEU A 75 -8.47 10.51 16.72
C LEU A 75 -8.71 9.18 17.43
N THR A 76 -9.77 9.10 18.25
CA THR A 76 -10.24 7.84 18.84
C THR A 76 -11.30 7.24 17.94
N LEU A 77 -11.18 5.94 17.68
CA LEU A 77 -12.08 5.20 16.80
C LEU A 77 -13.07 4.34 17.58
N GLY A 78 -14.19 3.99 16.96
CA GLY A 78 -15.21 3.12 17.54
C GLY A 78 -14.85 1.63 17.50
N SER A 79 -13.90 1.22 16.65
CA SER A 79 -13.41 -0.15 16.56
C SER A 79 -11.90 -0.19 16.31
N ASN A 80 -11.28 -1.32 16.66
CA ASN A 80 -9.86 -1.56 16.37
C ASN A 80 -9.67 -1.81 14.87
N TYR A 81 -8.62 -1.21 14.30
CA TYR A 81 -8.07 -1.66 13.03
C TYR A 81 -7.21 -2.91 13.21
N THR A 82 -7.00 -3.58 12.09
CA THR A 82 -6.13 -4.72 11.87
C THR A 82 -5.09 -4.35 10.81
N TYR A 83 -4.05 -5.17 10.67
CA TYR A 83 -3.04 -5.00 9.62
C TYR A 83 -3.64 -4.91 8.20
N TRP A 84 -4.77 -5.59 7.98
CA TRP A 84 -5.42 -5.67 6.67
C TRP A 84 -6.32 -4.48 6.35
N ASP A 85 -6.51 -3.57 7.29
CA ASP A 85 -7.32 -2.40 7.05
C ASP A 85 -6.54 -1.34 6.28
N ASN A 86 -7.26 -0.65 5.40
CA ASN A 86 -6.70 0.41 4.57
C ASN A 86 -7.39 1.76 4.82
N PRO A 87 -7.17 2.40 5.98
CA PRO A 87 -7.96 3.54 6.35
C PRO A 87 -7.50 4.83 5.67
N THR A 88 -8.47 5.70 5.44
CA THR A 88 -8.24 7.08 4.99
C THR A 88 -8.97 8.03 5.93
N VAL A 89 -8.48 9.27 6.01
CA VAL A 89 -9.07 10.33 6.82
C VAL A 89 -9.42 11.54 5.96
N GLU A 90 -10.56 12.14 6.27
CA GLU A 90 -11.03 13.40 5.70
C GLU A 90 -11.39 14.36 6.85
N TYR A 91 -11.26 15.67 6.60
CA TYR A 91 -11.79 16.71 7.48
C TYR A 91 -12.56 17.72 6.64
N ASP A 92 -13.85 17.89 6.92
CA ASP A 92 -14.78 18.68 6.11
C ASP A 92 -14.81 20.18 6.44
N GLY A 93 -14.05 20.62 7.46
CA GLY A 93 -13.98 22.02 7.89
C GLY A 93 -15.07 22.45 8.87
N THR A 94 -16.00 21.57 9.27
CA THR A 94 -17.12 21.90 10.18
C THR A 94 -16.78 21.76 11.67
N GLY A 95 -15.64 21.14 11.99
CA GLY A 95 -15.15 20.97 13.36
C GLY A 95 -14.59 22.24 14.01
N ASN A 96 -14.08 22.09 15.23
CA ASN A 96 -13.51 23.18 16.02
C ASN A 96 -11.98 23.16 16.12
N VAL A 97 -11.29 22.50 15.18
CA VAL A 97 -9.83 22.46 15.16
C VAL A 97 -9.28 23.83 14.75
N THR A 98 -8.56 24.49 15.65
CA THR A 98 -7.98 25.82 15.43
C THR A 98 -6.52 25.89 15.89
N ASP A 99 -5.74 26.81 15.32
CA ASP A 99 -4.42 27.16 15.86
C ASP A 99 -4.51 28.18 17.03
N LEU A 100 -3.39 28.52 17.66
CA LEU A 100 -3.36 29.51 18.76
C LEU A 100 -3.78 30.93 18.36
N SER A 101 -3.90 31.24 17.07
CA SER A 101 -4.45 32.51 16.55
C SER A 101 -5.93 32.39 16.20
N SER A 102 -6.59 31.31 16.64
CA SER A 102 -7.99 30.98 16.33
C SER A 102 -8.27 30.80 14.83
N LYS A 103 -7.24 30.51 14.01
CA LYS A 103 -7.44 30.18 12.60
C LYS A 103 -7.92 28.74 12.49
N ALA A 104 -9.07 28.53 11.86
CA ALA A 104 -9.63 27.20 11.62
C ALA A 104 -8.76 26.35 10.69
N LEU A 105 -8.77 25.04 10.91
CA LEU A 105 -8.15 24.06 10.03
C LEU A 105 -8.87 24.08 8.66
N PRO A 106 -8.14 24.25 7.54
CA PRO A 106 -8.73 24.10 6.22
C PRO A 106 -9.24 22.67 5.99
N ILE A 107 -10.16 22.53 5.03
CA ILE A 107 -10.62 21.22 4.56
C ILE A 107 -9.42 20.34 4.20
N ILE A 108 -9.42 19.13 4.73
CA ILE A 108 -8.46 18.09 4.35
C ILE A 108 -9.21 17.11 3.46
N SER A 109 -8.95 17.21 2.16
CA SER A 109 -9.32 16.14 1.22
C SER A 109 -8.65 14.84 1.62
N ARG A 110 -9.28 13.71 1.28
CA ARG A 110 -8.87 12.35 1.65
C ARG A 110 -7.36 12.14 1.71
N ARG A 111 -6.86 11.75 2.88
CA ARG A 111 -5.47 11.36 3.12
C ARG A 111 -5.38 9.90 3.54
N TYR A 112 -4.31 9.25 3.10
CA TYR A 112 -3.97 7.90 3.56
C TYR A 112 -3.49 7.93 5.02
N ILE A 113 -3.86 6.91 5.79
CA ILE A 113 -3.34 6.67 7.14
C ILE A 113 -2.35 5.51 7.05
N ALA A 114 -1.10 5.73 7.42
CA ALA A 114 -0.10 4.68 7.49
C ALA A 114 -0.49 3.63 8.53
N ASN A 115 -0.74 2.40 8.11
CA ASN A 115 -1.06 1.29 9.01
C ASN A 115 0.22 0.58 9.46
N ASN A 116 0.79 1.00 10.58
CA ASN A 116 2.03 0.44 11.13
C ASN A 116 1.79 -0.77 12.05
N LEU A 117 0.57 -1.33 12.06
CA LEU A 117 0.30 -2.55 12.80
C LEU A 117 1.20 -3.68 12.28
N PRO A 118 1.65 -4.62 13.15
CA PRO A 118 2.46 -5.73 12.68
C PRO A 118 1.60 -6.67 11.85
N GLN A 119 2.17 -7.19 10.77
CA GLN A 119 1.57 -8.30 10.04
C GLN A 119 1.35 -9.48 11.02
N PRO A 120 0.16 -10.13 11.04
CA PRO A 120 -0.09 -11.28 11.90
C PRO A 120 0.95 -12.38 11.67
N SER A 121 1.65 -12.79 12.73
CA SER A 121 2.89 -13.58 12.61
C SER A 121 2.70 -15.06 12.31
N THR A 122 1.51 -15.66 12.46
CA THR A 122 1.43 -17.13 12.59
C THR A 122 0.18 -17.85 12.11
N SER A 123 -0.74 -17.24 11.37
CA SER A 123 -1.83 -18.04 10.77
C SER A 123 -2.52 -17.30 9.64
N TYR A 124 -2.05 -17.54 8.43
CA TYR A 124 -2.92 -17.37 7.28
C TYR A 124 -4.05 -18.39 7.36
N SER A 125 -5.28 -17.95 7.11
CA SER A 125 -6.45 -18.82 7.08
C SER A 125 -6.37 -19.85 5.95
N GLN A 126 -5.65 -19.51 4.87
CA GLN A 126 -5.33 -20.37 3.73
C GLN A 126 -3.89 -20.12 3.28
N SER A 127 -3.19 -21.19 2.92
CA SER A 127 -1.85 -21.14 2.32
C SER A 127 -1.85 -22.04 1.10
N PHE A 128 -1.43 -21.48 -0.04
CA PHE A 128 -1.29 -22.22 -1.29
C PHE A 128 0.11 -22.07 -1.88
N TYR A 129 0.50 -23.03 -2.70
CA TYR A 129 1.78 -23.07 -3.40
C TYR A 129 1.55 -23.05 -4.90
N VAL A 130 2.41 -22.32 -5.61
CA VAL A 130 2.44 -22.21 -7.07
C VAL A 130 3.86 -22.50 -7.55
N THR A 131 4.02 -23.46 -8.45
CA THR A 131 5.33 -23.83 -9.03
C THR A 131 5.20 -24.09 -10.53
N THR A 132 6.27 -23.88 -11.29
CA THR A 132 6.30 -24.15 -12.74
C THR A 132 6.18 -25.63 -13.10
N THR A 133 6.42 -26.52 -12.12
CA THR A 133 6.25 -27.98 -12.26
C THR A 133 4.95 -28.49 -11.64
N GLY A 134 4.09 -27.60 -11.13
CA GLY A 134 2.84 -27.93 -10.48
C GLY A 134 1.74 -28.37 -11.45
N SER A 135 0.53 -28.55 -10.93
CA SER A 135 -0.66 -28.83 -11.72
C SER A 135 -1.88 -28.15 -11.10
N ASN A 136 -2.74 -27.56 -11.94
CA ASN A 136 -4.02 -27.01 -11.46
C ASN A 136 -5.03 -28.10 -11.04
N SER A 137 -4.71 -29.39 -11.25
CA SER A 137 -5.46 -30.50 -10.66
C SER A 137 -5.03 -30.84 -9.22
N ASN A 138 -3.91 -30.28 -8.73
CA ASN A 138 -3.44 -30.52 -7.37
C ASN A 138 -4.29 -29.73 -6.35
N ASP A 139 -4.05 -29.94 -5.05
CA ASP A 139 -4.73 -29.19 -3.98
C ASP A 139 -4.03 -27.86 -3.62
N GLY A 140 -2.80 -27.67 -4.07
CA GLY A 140 -2.00 -26.48 -3.79
C GLY A 140 -1.53 -26.36 -2.34
N LEU A 141 -1.77 -27.33 -1.46
CA LEU A 141 -1.54 -27.18 -0.01
C LEU A 141 -0.09 -27.43 0.42
N THR A 142 0.73 -27.96 -0.49
CA THR A 142 2.17 -28.18 -0.29
C THR A 142 2.93 -27.86 -1.56
N GLU A 143 4.24 -27.62 -1.47
CA GLU A 143 5.07 -27.41 -2.66
C GLU A 143 5.06 -28.61 -3.62
N GLY A 144 5.06 -29.85 -3.10
CA GLY A 144 5.00 -31.07 -3.90
C GLY A 144 3.66 -31.26 -4.64
N ASN A 145 2.58 -30.66 -4.12
CA ASN A 145 1.26 -30.63 -4.74
C ASN A 145 0.86 -29.20 -5.12
N ALA A 146 1.80 -28.37 -5.56
CA ALA A 146 1.52 -26.98 -5.91
C ALA A 146 0.60 -26.87 -7.14
N PHE A 147 -0.13 -25.76 -7.23
CA PHE A 147 -0.79 -25.34 -8.45
C PHE A 147 0.23 -24.93 -9.51
N LEU A 148 -0.19 -24.95 -10.79
CA LEU A 148 0.66 -24.54 -11.91
C LEU A 148 0.66 -23.02 -12.10
N THR A 149 -0.47 -22.36 -11.85
CA THR A 149 -0.66 -20.93 -12.17
C THR A 149 -1.12 -20.14 -10.96
N LEU A 150 -0.65 -18.90 -10.83
CA LEU A 150 -1.11 -17.98 -9.79
C LEU A 150 -2.61 -17.68 -9.93
N THR A 151 -3.08 -17.51 -11.15
CA THR A 151 -4.49 -17.24 -11.49
C THR A 151 -5.42 -18.31 -10.93
N TYR A 152 -5.04 -19.59 -11.04
CA TYR A 152 -5.82 -20.69 -10.47
C TYR A 152 -5.74 -20.72 -8.94
N ALA A 153 -4.55 -20.52 -8.35
CA ALA A 153 -4.40 -20.45 -6.90
C ALA A 153 -5.31 -19.37 -6.29
N LEU A 154 -5.37 -18.20 -6.92
CA LEU A 154 -6.24 -17.10 -6.53
C LEU A 154 -7.73 -17.45 -6.66
N SER A 155 -8.13 -18.26 -7.64
CA SER A 155 -9.53 -18.70 -7.75
C SER A 155 -9.94 -19.71 -6.67
N GLN A 156 -8.98 -20.32 -5.97
CA GLN A 156 -9.25 -21.20 -4.83
C GLN A 156 -9.40 -20.46 -3.50
N VAL A 157 -8.94 -19.21 -3.44
CA VAL A 157 -9.04 -18.38 -2.23
C VAL A 157 -10.50 -18.02 -1.96
N ASN A 158 -10.99 -18.39 -0.78
CA ASN A 158 -12.36 -18.10 -0.35
C ASN A 158 -12.46 -17.53 1.08
N THR A 159 -11.32 -17.22 1.69
CA THR A 159 -11.23 -16.59 3.02
C THR A 159 -10.40 -15.30 2.94
N ASN A 160 -10.46 -14.47 3.99
CA ASN A 160 -9.51 -13.37 4.21
C ASN A 160 -8.24 -13.89 4.88
N ASN A 161 -7.17 -13.09 4.88
CA ASN A 161 -5.90 -13.39 5.52
C ASN A 161 -5.27 -14.68 4.95
N TRP A 162 -5.15 -14.77 3.63
CA TRP A 162 -4.52 -15.88 2.92
C TRP A 162 -3.09 -15.55 2.47
N ILE A 163 -2.32 -16.57 2.13
CA ILE A 163 -1.03 -16.45 1.43
C ILE A 163 -0.94 -17.40 0.24
N ILE A 164 -0.33 -16.92 -0.84
CA ILE A 164 0.11 -17.74 -1.96
C ILE A 164 1.62 -17.60 -2.07
N HIS A 165 2.31 -18.74 -1.97
CA HIS A 165 3.73 -18.88 -2.16
C HIS A 165 4.01 -19.21 -3.62
N VAL A 166 4.76 -18.34 -4.31
CA VAL A 166 5.13 -18.54 -5.71
C VAL A 166 6.62 -18.86 -5.78
N LYS A 167 6.98 -20.03 -6.30
CA LYS A 167 8.38 -20.44 -6.40
C LYS A 167 9.05 -19.74 -7.59
N ALA A 168 10.37 -19.55 -7.50
CA ALA A 168 11.16 -19.05 -8.62
C ALA A 168 10.94 -19.89 -9.89
N GLY A 169 10.84 -19.19 -11.02
CA GLY A 169 10.56 -19.74 -12.33
C GLY A 169 9.77 -18.76 -13.20
N THR A 170 9.72 -19.06 -14.50
CA THR A 170 8.95 -18.27 -15.47
C THR A 170 7.50 -18.72 -15.55
N TYR A 171 6.57 -17.78 -15.36
CA TYR A 171 5.12 -17.94 -15.46
C TYR A 171 4.59 -17.10 -16.62
N SER A 172 4.28 -17.75 -17.74
CA SER A 172 3.92 -17.05 -18.98
C SER A 172 2.42 -16.88 -19.16
N GLY A 173 2.02 -15.69 -19.60
CA GLY A 173 0.66 -15.46 -20.12
C GLY A 173 -0.45 -15.47 -19.07
N GLU A 174 -0.14 -15.19 -17.82
CA GLU A 174 -1.16 -14.94 -16.79
C GLU A 174 -1.76 -13.54 -16.93
N SER A 175 -3.00 -13.33 -16.52
CA SER A 175 -3.58 -11.99 -16.40
C SER A 175 -4.71 -12.06 -15.38
N ILE A 176 -4.55 -11.29 -14.31
CA ILE A 176 -5.36 -11.34 -13.11
C ILE A 176 -6.12 -10.02 -13.03
N SER A 177 -7.42 -10.09 -12.75
CA SER A 177 -8.23 -8.91 -12.52
C SER A 177 -9.22 -9.17 -11.40
N SER A 178 -9.36 -8.19 -10.51
CA SER A 178 -10.34 -8.27 -9.43
C SER A 178 -11.76 -7.83 -9.84
N ALA A 179 -12.08 -7.71 -11.13
CA ALA A 179 -13.42 -7.35 -11.61
C ALA A 179 -14.07 -8.50 -12.42
N ALA A 180 -15.39 -8.67 -12.25
CA ALA A 180 -16.18 -9.78 -12.80
C ALA A 180 -16.34 -9.83 -14.34
N ASN A 181 -15.74 -8.89 -15.07
CA ASN A 181 -15.94 -8.75 -16.51
C ASN A 181 -14.93 -9.56 -17.33
N GLY A 182 -15.01 -10.89 -17.25
CA GLY A 182 -14.35 -11.80 -18.20
C GLY A 182 -12.86 -12.06 -17.99
N TYR A 183 -12.31 -11.67 -16.84
CA TYR A 183 -10.94 -11.98 -16.44
C TYR A 183 -10.91 -13.14 -15.44
N GLN A 184 -9.83 -13.91 -15.47
CA GLN A 184 -9.63 -15.05 -14.57
C GLN A 184 -9.10 -14.54 -13.20
N GLY A 185 -9.67 -15.02 -12.08
CA GLY A 185 -9.17 -14.72 -10.73
C GLY A 185 -9.70 -13.43 -10.09
N ILE A 186 -11.00 -13.32 -9.86
CA ILE A 186 -11.59 -12.26 -9.03
C ILE A 186 -11.17 -12.49 -7.57
N ILE A 187 -10.47 -11.52 -6.99
CA ILE A 187 -10.13 -11.55 -5.56
C ILE A 187 -10.91 -10.46 -4.87
N THR A 188 -11.71 -10.82 -3.87
CA THR A 188 -12.44 -9.87 -3.02
C THR A 188 -11.96 -9.90 -1.57
N THR A 189 -10.87 -10.60 -1.30
CA THR A 189 -10.34 -10.82 0.05
C THR A 189 -8.91 -10.28 0.21
N ASN A 190 -8.51 -10.05 1.45
CA ASN A 190 -7.18 -9.56 1.82
C ASN A 190 -6.18 -10.71 1.95
N GLY A 191 -4.95 -10.53 1.47
CA GLY A 191 -3.91 -11.55 1.58
C GLY A 191 -2.58 -11.18 0.93
N VAL A 192 -1.70 -12.18 0.80
CA VAL A 192 -0.31 -12.01 0.40
C VAL A 192 0.01 -12.89 -0.80
N ILE A 193 0.64 -12.32 -1.81
CA ILE A 193 1.33 -13.05 -2.87
C ILE A 193 2.83 -12.83 -2.65
N GLN A 194 3.55 -13.90 -2.38
CA GLN A 194 4.96 -13.84 -2.03
C GLN A 194 5.78 -14.81 -2.87
N GLY A 195 6.79 -14.28 -3.53
CA GLY A 195 7.83 -15.09 -4.17
C GLY A 195 8.83 -15.67 -3.17
N TYR A 196 9.36 -16.84 -3.50
CA TYR A 196 10.47 -17.50 -2.83
C TYR A 196 11.33 -18.28 -3.82
N LYS A 197 12.60 -18.52 -3.50
CA LYS A 197 13.53 -19.24 -4.38
C LYS A 197 13.58 -20.73 -4.07
N THR A 198 14.09 -21.06 -2.88
CA THR A 198 14.29 -22.43 -2.37
C THR A 198 13.50 -22.67 -1.10
N THR A 199 13.42 -21.67 -0.21
CA THR A 199 12.73 -21.78 1.08
C THR A 199 11.83 -20.58 1.27
N ILE A 200 10.60 -20.79 1.76
CA ILE A 200 9.68 -19.69 2.02
C ILE A 200 10.36 -18.60 2.85
N GLY A 201 10.37 -17.38 2.31
CA GLY A 201 10.91 -16.19 2.97
C GLY A 201 12.39 -15.91 2.71
N ASP A 202 13.09 -16.73 1.92
CA ASP A 202 14.49 -16.49 1.53
C ASP A 202 14.71 -15.19 0.73
N LEU A 203 13.66 -14.70 0.07
CA LEU A 203 13.67 -13.41 -0.62
C LEU A 203 13.22 -12.22 0.26
N ASN A 204 12.84 -12.44 1.53
CA ASN A 204 12.40 -11.35 2.40
C ASN A 204 13.55 -10.40 2.73
N GLY A 205 13.36 -9.11 2.45
CA GLY A 205 14.39 -8.09 2.66
C GLY A 205 15.50 -8.08 1.60
N VAL A 206 15.42 -8.95 0.58
CA VAL A 206 16.32 -8.90 -0.57
C VAL A 206 15.87 -7.79 -1.50
N THR A 207 16.70 -6.76 -1.67
CA THR A 207 16.47 -5.76 -2.71
C THR A 207 16.74 -6.39 -4.06
N LEU A 208 15.70 -6.57 -4.87
CA LEU A 208 15.88 -7.00 -6.26
C LEU A 208 16.64 -5.90 -7.01
N PRO A 209 17.80 -6.19 -7.61
CA PRO A 209 18.54 -5.21 -8.36
C PRO A 209 17.76 -4.88 -9.64
N TYR A 210 16.98 -3.79 -9.62
CA TYR A 210 16.45 -3.22 -10.85
C TYR A 210 17.63 -2.62 -11.64
N ILE A 211 18.21 -3.43 -12.52
CA ILE A 211 19.19 -2.95 -13.47
C ILE A 211 18.49 -2.90 -14.83
N TYR A 212 18.25 -1.68 -15.29
CA TYR A 212 17.70 -1.42 -16.62
C TYR A 212 18.53 -2.18 -17.68
N ASN A 213 17.87 -3.00 -18.49
CA ASN A 213 18.45 -3.90 -19.51
C ASN A 213 19.20 -5.15 -19.01
N THR A 214 19.12 -5.50 -17.72
CA THR A 214 19.59 -6.82 -17.27
C THR A 214 18.48 -7.85 -17.45
N ALA A 215 18.81 -8.97 -18.08
CA ALA A 215 17.91 -10.11 -18.16
C ALA A 215 17.57 -10.55 -16.73
N LEU A 216 16.28 -10.72 -16.46
CA LEU A 216 15.83 -11.20 -15.18
C LEU A 216 16.21 -12.68 -15.02
N ASP A 217 16.70 -13.06 -13.85
CA ASP A 217 17.06 -14.43 -13.53
C ASP A 217 15.87 -15.14 -12.89
N ASP A 218 15.17 -15.97 -13.67
CA ASP A 218 14.02 -16.74 -13.22
C ASP A 218 14.40 -17.91 -12.29
N ALA A 219 15.70 -18.19 -12.12
CA ALA A 219 16.18 -19.08 -11.07
C ALA A 219 16.27 -18.40 -9.70
N GLU A 220 16.25 -17.05 -9.64
CA GLU A 220 16.36 -16.28 -8.40
C GLU A 220 15.00 -15.82 -7.86
N TYR A 221 14.01 -15.58 -8.72
CA TYR A 221 12.68 -15.12 -8.33
C TYR A 221 11.60 -15.56 -9.33
N PRO A 222 10.32 -15.55 -8.93
CA PRO A 222 9.23 -15.74 -9.88
C PRO A 222 9.22 -14.61 -10.90
N VAL A 223 9.13 -14.95 -12.18
CA VAL A 223 9.03 -13.99 -13.28
C VAL A 223 7.69 -14.21 -13.98
N PHE A 224 6.79 -13.24 -13.88
CA PHE A 224 5.56 -13.22 -14.66
C PHE A 224 5.83 -12.56 -16.00
N ASP A 225 5.76 -13.32 -17.07
CA ASP A 225 6.08 -12.86 -18.43
C ASP A 225 4.82 -12.78 -19.30
N GLY A 226 4.49 -11.57 -19.74
CA GLY A 226 3.37 -11.30 -20.64
C GLY A 226 3.62 -11.73 -22.08
N GLY A 227 4.86 -12.04 -22.48
CA GLY A 227 5.23 -12.25 -23.88
C GLY A 227 5.05 -10.97 -24.69
N ASP A 228 4.09 -10.91 -25.60
CA ASP A 228 3.80 -9.70 -26.40
C ASP A 228 2.53 -8.96 -25.92
N ARG A 229 2.18 -9.09 -24.63
CA ARG A 229 0.95 -8.53 -24.04
C ARG A 229 1.04 -7.03 -23.76
N ILE A 230 1.32 -6.25 -24.80
CA ILE A 230 1.38 -4.78 -24.73
C ILE A 230 0.02 -4.11 -24.49
N SER A 231 -1.09 -4.84 -24.61
CA SER A 231 -2.45 -4.34 -24.37
C SER A 231 -3.06 -4.81 -23.05
N THR A 232 -2.39 -5.70 -22.31
CA THR A 232 -2.95 -6.39 -21.15
C THR A 232 -2.12 -6.08 -19.91
N ASP A 233 -2.78 -5.81 -18.79
CA ASP A 233 -2.11 -5.65 -17.50
C ASP A 233 -1.95 -7.02 -16.84
N PHE A 234 -0.85 -7.22 -16.08
CA PHE A 234 -0.67 -8.46 -15.34
C PHE A 234 -1.68 -8.55 -14.19
N PHE A 235 -1.77 -7.52 -13.37
CA PHE A 235 -2.67 -7.48 -12.21
C PHE A 235 -3.47 -6.20 -12.19
N ASN A 236 -4.79 -6.30 -12.36
CA ASN A 236 -5.71 -5.17 -12.26
C ASN A 236 -6.50 -5.20 -10.94
N VAL A 237 -6.32 -4.16 -10.14
CA VAL A 237 -6.88 -4.01 -8.80
C VAL A 237 -8.00 -2.98 -8.82
N TYR A 238 -9.24 -3.48 -8.81
CA TYR A 238 -10.50 -2.70 -8.81
C TYR A 238 -11.19 -2.63 -7.44
N THR A 239 -10.68 -3.34 -6.43
CA THR A 239 -11.34 -3.47 -5.12
C THR A 239 -10.54 -2.82 -4.00
N ASP A 240 -11.20 -2.30 -2.98
CA ASP A 240 -10.63 -1.67 -1.77
C ASP A 240 -9.95 -2.66 -0.79
N ASN A 241 -9.55 -3.83 -1.27
CA ASN A 241 -8.95 -4.88 -0.44
C ASN A 241 -7.44 -4.70 -0.34
N TYR A 242 -6.93 -4.76 0.88
CA TYR A 242 -5.50 -4.67 1.16
C TYR A 242 -4.81 -5.96 0.71
N ARG A 243 -3.79 -5.83 -0.14
CA ARG A 243 -2.96 -6.96 -0.55
C ARG A 243 -1.49 -6.58 -0.50
N ILE A 244 -0.70 -7.59 -0.26
CA ILE A 244 0.76 -7.49 -0.33
C ILE A 244 1.22 -8.27 -1.54
N PHE A 245 2.00 -7.60 -2.36
CA PHE A 245 2.70 -8.18 -3.50
C PHE A 245 4.20 -8.07 -3.23
N ARG A 246 4.90 -9.20 -3.16
CA ARG A 246 6.33 -9.15 -2.92
C ARG A 246 7.17 -10.25 -3.54
N ASN A 247 8.44 -9.88 -3.81
CA ASN A 247 9.52 -10.77 -4.20
C ASN A 247 9.29 -11.48 -5.55
N PHE A 248 8.77 -10.79 -6.55
CA PHE A 248 8.62 -11.33 -7.90
C PHE A 248 8.81 -10.22 -8.94
N ALA A 249 9.05 -10.60 -10.19
CA ALA A 249 9.19 -9.67 -11.28
C ALA A 249 8.04 -9.81 -12.29
N ILE A 250 7.71 -8.71 -12.95
CA ILE A 250 6.66 -8.66 -13.97
C ILE A 250 7.19 -7.98 -15.23
N ILE A 251 7.22 -8.71 -16.34
CA ILE A 251 7.75 -8.22 -17.62
C ILE A 251 6.78 -8.39 -18.76
N ASN A 252 6.95 -7.55 -19.77
CA ASN A 252 6.24 -7.62 -21.05
C ASN A 252 4.70 -7.58 -20.95
N TYR A 253 4.20 -6.87 -19.95
CA TYR A 253 2.81 -6.43 -19.86
C TYR A 253 2.71 -4.94 -20.17
N ARG A 254 1.50 -4.46 -20.50
CA ARG A 254 1.21 -3.02 -20.58
C ARG A 254 1.54 -2.31 -19.26
N LYS A 255 1.15 -2.95 -18.15
CA LYS A 255 1.41 -2.54 -16.76
C LYS A 255 1.56 -3.80 -15.91
N GLY A 256 2.45 -3.75 -14.92
CA GLY A 256 2.59 -4.83 -13.94
C GLY A 256 1.39 -4.90 -13.00
N ILE A 257 1.38 -4.03 -11.98
CA ILE A 257 0.24 -3.89 -11.07
C ILE A 257 -0.42 -2.55 -11.37
N TYR A 258 -1.69 -2.58 -11.75
CA TYR A 258 -2.48 -1.40 -12.06
C TYR A 258 -3.68 -1.32 -11.13
N GLY A 259 -3.80 -0.21 -10.39
CA GLY A 259 -5.01 0.15 -9.66
C GLY A 259 -5.84 1.10 -10.50
N ASP A 260 -6.96 0.63 -11.04
CA ASP A 260 -7.92 1.49 -11.73
C ASP A 260 -9.02 1.85 -10.76
N SER A 261 -9.03 3.09 -10.29
CA SER A 261 -10.26 3.88 -10.28
C SER A 261 -10.09 5.20 -9.55
N THR A 262 -10.98 6.13 -9.91
CA THR A 262 -11.44 7.24 -9.08
C THR A 262 -11.95 6.81 -7.68
N THR A 263 -12.05 5.50 -7.43
CA THR A 263 -12.49 4.86 -6.19
C THR A 263 -11.46 3.87 -5.63
N ALA A 264 -10.28 3.70 -6.23
CA ALA A 264 -9.31 2.69 -5.81
C ALA A 264 -8.62 3.23 -4.56
N ARG A 265 -9.14 2.85 -3.39
CA ARG A 265 -8.61 3.27 -2.10
C ARG A 265 -7.42 2.35 -1.83
N ALA A 266 -6.25 2.75 -2.31
CA ALA A 266 -5.06 1.89 -2.35
C ALA A 266 -4.42 1.74 -0.96
N GLY A 267 -4.27 0.48 -0.54
CA GLY A 267 -3.42 -0.03 0.53
C GLY A 267 -2.67 -1.22 -0.02
N GLN A 268 -2.12 -1.06 -1.22
CA GLN A 268 -1.31 -2.10 -1.84
C GLN A 268 0.12 -1.89 -1.34
N VAL A 269 0.67 -2.90 -0.70
CA VAL A 269 2.10 -2.92 -0.39
C VAL A 269 2.80 -3.65 -1.52
N ILE A 270 3.65 -2.91 -2.21
CA ILE A 270 4.51 -3.39 -3.28
C ILE A 270 5.94 -3.38 -2.72
N GLU A 271 6.47 -4.57 -2.47
CA GLU A 271 7.81 -4.77 -1.90
C GLU A 271 8.64 -5.63 -2.84
N ASN A 272 9.87 -5.21 -3.18
CA ASN A 272 10.78 -6.03 -3.98
C ASN A 272 10.12 -6.55 -5.28
N ILE A 273 9.52 -5.64 -6.06
CA ILE A 273 8.99 -5.94 -7.38
C ILE A 273 9.84 -5.25 -8.44
N VAL A 274 10.20 -6.00 -9.48
CA VAL A 274 10.93 -5.53 -10.67
C VAL A 274 10.03 -5.54 -11.89
#